data_AF-A0A530B0E1-F1
#
_entry.id   AF-A0A530B0E1-F1
#
_cell.length_a   1.000
_cell.length_b   1.000
_cell.length_c   1.000
_cell.angle_alpha   90.00
_cell.angle_beta   90.00
_cell.angle_gamma   90.00
#
_symmetry.space_group_name_H-M   'P 1'
#
loop_
_entity.id
_entity.type
_entity.pdbx_description
1 polymer ?
#
loop_
_entity_poly.entity_id
_entity_poly.type
_entity_poly.pdbx_seq_one_letter_code
_entity_poly.pdbx_strand_id
1 'polypeptide(L)'
;TSDHGWNFVAQAAFLTPIVKRLKKSGFRVSLFSDAVPDGVNAARDTGADRIELYTGPYGGFHSDSAKAAKELERLGKTADAAFKAGLGVNAGHDLTVENLPPLVKHIPALAEVSIGHGLTADALEYGMAGTVGRFLKACGW
;
A
#
# COMPACT_ATOMS: atom_id res chain seq x y z
N THR A 1 4.64 -5.25 14.16
CA THR A 1 3.95 -5.21 12.87
C THR A 1 5.00 -5.05 11.77
N SER A 2 4.65 -5.17 10.48
CA SER A 2 5.59 -4.88 9.39
C SER A 2 6.08 -3.44 9.49
N ASP A 3 7.38 -3.21 9.44
CA ASP A 3 7.98 -1.89 9.62
C ASP A 3 8.85 -1.45 8.42
N HIS A 4 8.95 -2.30 7.40
CA HIS A 4 9.63 -2.04 6.13
C HIS A 4 9.09 -2.93 5.00
N GLY A 5 9.26 -2.47 3.76
CA GLY A 5 9.03 -3.24 2.53
C GLY A 5 10.22 -4.11 2.14
N TRP A 6 10.06 -4.86 1.04
CA TRP A 6 11.16 -5.62 0.45
C TRP A 6 12.16 -4.68 -0.24
N ASN A 7 13.46 -4.96 -0.08
CA ASN A 7 14.48 -4.39 -0.96
C ASN A 7 14.52 -5.21 -2.25
N PHE A 8 13.74 -4.79 -3.25
CA PHE A 8 13.54 -5.55 -4.48
C PHE A 8 14.83 -5.88 -5.23
N VAL A 9 15.81 -4.97 -5.24
CA VAL A 9 17.10 -5.19 -5.91
C VAL A 9 17.92 -6.23 -5.15
N ALA A 10 18.12 -6.03 -3.85
CA ALA A 10 18.93 -6.92 -3.04
C ALA A 10 18.33 -8.32 -2.89
N GLN A 11 17.00 -8.43 -2.96
CA GLN A 11 16.26 -9.67 -2.71
C GLN A 11 15.64 -10.28 -3.98
N ALA A 12 15.97 -9.76 -5.17
CA ALA A 12 15.43 -10.23 -6.46
C ALA A 12 15.59 -11.74 -6.67
N ALA A 13 16.76 -12.30 -6.35
CA ALA A 13 17.06 -13.72 -6.51
C ALA A 13 16.18 -14.62 -5.63
N PHE A 14 15.77 -14.13 -4.46
CA PHE A 14 14.85 -14.83 -3.56
C PHE A 14 13.39 -14.68 -4.00
N LEU A 15 12.97 -13.46 -4.34
CA LEU A 15 11.58 -13.15 -4.66
C LEU A 15 11.14 -13.77 -6.00
N THR A 16 11.96 -13.66 -7.03
CA THR A 16 11.61 -14.09 -8.40
C THR A 16 11.11 -15.54 -8.50
N PRO A 17 11.81 -16.58 -7.97
CA PRO A 17 11.30 -17.95 -8.05
C PRO A 17 10.00 -18.16 -7.26
N ILE A 18 9.81 -17.44 -6.15
CA ILE A 18 8.60 -17.54 -5.32
C ILE A 18 7.40 -16.92 -6.06
N VAL A 19 7.58 -15.70 -6.60
CA VAL A 19 6.57 -15.01 -7.41
C VAL A 19 6.17 -15.89 -8.60
N LYS A 20 7.14 -16.41 -9.36
CA LYS A 20 6.87 -17.33 -10.48
C LYS A 20 6.08 -18.56 -10.07
N ARG A 21 6.40 -19.18 -8.93
CA ARG A 21 5.67 -20.35 -8.41
C ARG A 21 4.22 -20.00 -8.08
N LEU A 22 3.97 -18.89 -7.40
CA LEU A 22 2.61 -18.45 -7.04
C LEU A 22 1.80 -18.08 -8.29
N LYS A 23 2.42 -17.37 -9.24
CA LYS A 23 1.83 -17.02 -10.54
C LYS A 23 1.44 -18.25 -11.35
N LYS A 24 2.28 -19.30 -11.36
CA LYS A 24 1.97 -20.57 -12.05
C LYS A 24 0.71 -21.26 -11.49
N SER A 25 0.38 -21.02 -10.23
CA SER A 25 -0.84 -21.51 -9.59
C SER A 25 -2.05 -20.57 -9.77
N GLY A 26 -1.92 -19.50 -10.56
CA GLY A 26 -3.01 -18.56 -10.85
C GLY A 26 -3.22 -17.46 -9.80
N PHE A 27 -2.32 -17.32 -8.82
CA PHE A 27 -2.43 -16.25 -7.84
C PHE A 27 -1.98 -14.90 -8.43
N ARG A 28 -2.73 -13.84 -8.11
CA ARG A 28 -2.21 -12.47 -8.20
C ARG A 28 -1.19 -12.28 -7.09
N VAL A 29 -0.02 -11.71 -7.41
CA VAL A 29 1.06 -11.48 -6.44
C VAL A 29 1.29 -9.99 -6.26
N SER A 30 1.17 -9.53 -5.02
CA SER A 30 1.55 -8.18 -4.58
C SER A 30 2.78 -8.25 -3.69
N LEU A 31 3.75 -7.37 -3.89
CA LEU A 31 4.94 -7.27 -3.03
C LEU A 31 4.88 -6.02 -2.16
N PHE A 32 5.11 -6.18 -0.85
CA PHE A 32 5.14 -5.07 0.10
C PHE A 32 6.35 -4.15 -0.16
N SER A 33 6.12 -2.85 -0.23
CA SER A 33 7.09 -1.85 -0.72
C SER A 33 7.14 -0.64 0.19
N ASP A 34 8.36 -0.19 0.51
CA ASP A 34 8.56 1.18 0.98
C ASP A 34 8.26 2.19 -0.14
N ALA A 35 8.06 3.46 0.23
CA ALA A 35 7.87 4.57 -0.72
C ALA A 35 9.21 4.99 -1.37
N VAL A 36 9.74 4.11 -2.25
CA VAL A 36 11.01 4.28 -2.98
C VAL A 36 10.79 4.03 -4.48
N PRO A 37 10.63 5.08 -5.30
CA PRO A 37 10.32 4.94 -6.74
C PRO A 37 11.35 4.10 -7.51
N ASP A 38 12.64 4.22 -7.17
CA ASP A 38 13.73 3.58 -7.92
C ASP A 38 13.72 2.04 -7.85
N GLY A 39 13.09 1.47 -6.81
CA GLY A 39 13.01 0.01 -6.63
C GLY A 39 11.93 -0.68 -7.48
N VAL A 40 10.99 0.09 -8.04
CA VAL A 40 9.77 -0.44 -8.67
C VAL A 40 10.07 -1.34 -9.88
N ASN A 41 11.06 -0.98 -10.71
CA ASN A 41 11.42 -1.79 -11.87
C ASN A 41 11.91 -3.19 -11.45
N ALA A 42 12.64 -3.28 -10.33
CA ALA A 42 13.07 -4.57 -9.80
C ALA A 42 11.87 -5.40 -9.29
N ALA A 43 10.84 -4.77 -8.71
CA ALA A 43 9.60 -5.47 -8.35
C ALA A 43 8.90 -6.04 -9.60
N ARG A 44 8.77 -5.24 -10.67
CA ARG A 44 8.24 -5.69 -11.97
C ARG A 44 9.00 -6.90 -12.49
N ASP A 45 10.32 -6.87 -12.44
CA ASP A 45 11.18 -7.92 -13.01
C ASP A 45 11.05 -9.27 -12.29
N THR A 46 10.53 -9.29 -11.05
CA THR A 46 10.16 -10.54 -10.37
C THR A 46 8.95 -11.24 -11.02
N GLY A 47 8.15 -10.52 -11.81
CA GLY A 47 6.88 -10.96 -12.37
C GLY A 47 5.66 -10.70 -11.47
N ALA A 48 5.81 -9.81 -10.48
CA ALA A 48 4.70 -9.41 -9.61
C ALA A 48 3.64 -8.63 -10.39
N ASP A 49 2.39 -8.68 -9.92
CA ASP A 49 1.27 -7.95 -10.53
C ASP A 49 1.10 -6.57 -9.91
N ARG A 50 1.43 -6.44 -8.63
CA ARG A 50 1.25 -5.22 -7.84
C ARG A 50 2.38 -4.99 -6.86
N ILE A 51 2.47 -3.76 -6.38
CA ILE A 51 3.09 -3.46 -5.10
C ILE A 51 2.03 -3.06 -4.09
N GLU A 52 2.29 -3.30 -2.81
CA GLU A 52 1.52 -2.74 -1.70
C GLU A 52 2.39 -1.75 -0.94
N LEU A 53 2.03 -0.47 -1.02
CA LEU A 53 2.78 0.60 -0.36
C LEU A 53 2.60 0.53 1.15
N TYR A 54 3.72 0.49 1.86
CA TYR A 54 3.79 0.63 3.31
C TYR A 54 3.50 2.07 3.71
N THR A 55 2.34 2.30 4.33
CA THR A 55 1.90 3.64 4.75
C THR A 55 2.17 3.96 6.22
N GLY A 56 2.97 3.16 6.93
CA GLY A 56 3.29 3.39 8.35
C GLY A 56 3.87 4.78 8.65
N PRO A 57 4.90 5.27 7.92
CA PRO A 57 5.42 6.62 8.11
C PRO A 57 4.35 7.70 7.89
N TYR A 58 3.48 7.51 6.91
CA TYR A 58 2.35 8.42 6.66
C TYR A 58 1.33 8.42 7.81
N GLY A 59 0.88 7.24 8.25
CA GLY A 59 -0.07 7.09 9.36
C GLY A 59 0.50 7.55 10.71
N GLY A 60 1.82 7.45 10.89
CA GLY A 60 2.52 7.85 12.12
C GLY A 60 2.55 9.37 12.38
N PHE A 61 2.49 10.20 11.34
CA PHE A 61 2.61 11.67 11.47
C PHE A 61 1.28 12.41 11.67
N HIS A 62 0.36 11.83 12.45
CA HIS A 62 -0.96 12.41 12.75
C HIS A 62 -0.93 13.85 13.31
N SER A 63 0.11 14.20 14.09
CA SER A 63 0.28 15.52 14.71
C SER A 63 1.23 16.45 13.94
N ASP A 64 1.84 15.98 12.85
CA ASP A 64 2.82 16.71 12.04
C ASP A 64 2.39 16.69 10.56
N SER A 65 1.46 17.57 10.23
CA SER A 65 0.87 17.64 8.89
C SER A 65 1.90 17.89 7.78
N ALA A 66 3.00 18.59 8.09
CA ALA A 66 4.08 18.83 7.13
C ALA A 66 4.84 17.53 6.80
N LYS A 67 5.12 16.67 7.79
CA LYS A 67 5.72 15.36 7.54
C LYS A 67 4.74 14.39 6.88
N ALA A 68 3.48 14.38 7.30
CA ALA A 68 2.45 13.57 6.64
C ALA A 68 2.32 13.93 5.14
N ALA A 69 2.35 15.21 4.80
CA ALA A 69 2.30 15.67 3.40
C ALA A 69 3.53 15.21 2.59
N LYS A 70 4.72 15.22 3.19
CA LYS A 70 5.94 14.72 2.53
C LYS A 70 5.88 13.22 2.27
N GLU A 71 5.44 12.43 3.25
CA GLU A 71 5.28 10.98 3.05
C GLU A 71 4.18 10.67 2.03
N LEU A 72 3.09 11.43 2.02
CA LEU A 72 2.05 11.32 1.00
C LEU A 72 2.61 11.58 -0.42
N GLU A 73 3.43 12.61 -0.59
CA GLU A 73 4.10 12.91 -1.86
C GLU A 73 5.05 11.77 -2.29
N ARG A 74 5.78 11.17 -1.34
CA ARG A 74 6.65 10.02 -1.63
C ARG A 74 5.84 8.81 -2.08
N LEU A 75 4.73 8.50 -1.40
CA LEU A 75 3.81 7.44 -1.78
C LEU A 75 3.26 7.67 -3.21
N GLY A 76 2.86 8.92 -3.52
CA GLY A 76 2.40 9.30 -4.86
C GLY A 76 3.46 9.07 -5.94
N LYS A 77 4.70 9.52 -5.71
CA LYS A 77 5.80 9.31 -6.66
C LYS A 77 6.11 7.83 -6.89
N THR A 78 6.05 7.00 -5.84
CA THR A 78 6.26 5.55 -5.97
C THR A 78 5.10 4.89 -6.72
N ALA A 79 3.86 5.31 -6.46
CA ALA A 79 2.69 4.84 -7.20
C ALA A 79 2.78 5.19 -8.69
N ASP A 80 3.14 6.43 -9.03
CA ASP A 80 3.36 6.86 -10.41
C ASP A 80 4.42 6.02 -11.12
N ALA A 81 5.52 5.70 -10.44
CA ALA A 81 6.55 4.82 -10.97
C ALA A 81 6.01 3.39 -11.19
N ALA A 82 5.22 2.86 -10.26
CA ALA A 82 4.59 1.55 -10.37
C ALA A 82 3.62 1.46 -11.55
N PHE A 83 2.76 2.45 -11.72
CA PHE A 83 1.85 2.51 -12.86
C PHE A 83 2.61 2.57 -14.19
N LYS A 84 3.68 3.40 -14.28
CA LYS A 84 4.54 3.46 -15.47
C LYS A 84 5.26 2.13 -15.76
N ALA A 85 5.57 1.35 -14.74
CA ALA A 85 6.17 0.03 -14.86
C ALA A 85 5.14 -1.07 -15.20
N GLY A 86 3.85 -0.75 -15.27
CA GLY A 86 2.77 -1.70 -15.56
C GLY A 86 2.28 -2.48 -14.33
N LEU A 87 2.62 -2.04 -13.12
CA LEU A 87 2.17 -2.65 -11.87
C LEU A 87 0.91 -1.96 -11.35
N GLY A 88 0.00 -2.74 -10.76
CA GLY A 88 -1.06 -2.16 -9.91
C GLY A 88 -0.50 -1.72 -8.56
N VAL A 89 -1.22 -0.83 -7.88
CA VAL A 89 -0.81 -0.29 -6.57
C VAL A 89 -1.90 -0.56 -5.55
N ASN A 90 -1.53 -1.27 -4.50
CA ASN A 90 -2.27 -1.38 -3.25
C ASN A 90 -1.63 -0.46 -2.20
N ALA A 91 -2.31 -0.22 -1.09
CA ALA A 91 -1.69 0.40 0.10
C ALA A 91 -2.24 -0.21 1.40
N GLY A 92 -1.48 -0.09 2.48
CA GLY A 92 -1.89 -0.60 3.77
C GLY A 92 -0.92 -0.19 4.87
N HIS A 93 -1.25 -0.59 6.10
CA HIS A 93 -0.53 -0.24 7.34
C HIS A 93 -0.86 1.16 7.90
N ASP A 94 -1.37 1.20 9.14
CA ASP A 94 -1.74 2.42 9.89
C ASP A 94 -2.72 3.38 9.18
N LEU A 95 -3.56 2.85 8.28
CA LEU A 95 -4.64 3.59 7.66
C LEU A 95 -5.88 3.66 8.58
N THR A 96 -6.48 4.83 8.67
CA THR A 96 -7.68 5.15 9.45
C THR A 96 -8.73 5.82 8.56
N VAL A 97 -9.94 6.02 9.08
CA VAL A 97 -11.02 6.72 8.37
C VAL A 97 -10.62 8.16 8.00
N GLU A 98 -9.77 8.79 8.81
CA GLU A 98 -9.37 10.20 8.68
C GLU A 98 -8.22 10.39 7.68
N ASN A 99 -7.25 9.46 7.64
CA ASN A 99 -6.06 9.60 6.79
C ASN A 99 -6.20 8.91 5.43
N LEU A 100 -7.19 8.04 5.24
CA LEU A 100 -7.41 7.36 3.97
C LEU A 100 -7.86 8.29 2.83
N PRO A 101 -8.78 9.27 3.02
CA PRO A 101 -9.24 10.13 1.93
C PRO A 101 -8.14 10.96 1.26
N PRO A 102 -7.18 11.59 2.00
CA PRO A 102 -6.04 12.24 1.37
C PRO A 102 -5.18 11.31 0.51
N LEU A 103 -4.95 10.06 0.96
CA LEU A 103 -4.20 9.06 0.20
C LEU A 103 -4.91 8.67 -1.09
N VAL A 104 -6.20 8.35 -1.02
CA VAL A 104 -7.02 8.00 -2.19
C VAL A 104 -7.08 9.15 -3.19
N LYS A 105 -7.22 10.39 -2.71
CA LYS A 105 -7.17 11.59 -3.56
C LYS A 105 -5.81 11.76 -4.22
N HIS A 106 -4.73 11.44 -3.53
CA HIS A 106 -3.37 11.60 -4.05
C HIS A 106 -2.99 10.49 -5.04
N ILE A 107 -3.55 9.29 -4.89
CA ILE A 107 -3.34 8.14 -5.77
C ILE A 107 -4.71 7.66 -6.31
N PRO A 108 -5.31 8.35 -7.29
CA PRO A 108 -6.67 8.03 -7.75
C PRO A 108 -6.82 6.62 -8.36
N ALA A 109 -5.73 6.02 -8.85
CA ALA A 109 -5.71 4.69 -9.43
C ALA A 109 -5.33 3.59 -8.41
N LEU A 110 -5.41 3.90 -7.10
CA LEU A 110 -5.20 2.92 -6.04
C LEU A 110 -6.21 1.77 -6.17
N ALA A 111 -5.70 0.55 -6.30
CA ALA A 111 -6.52 -0.59 -6.68
C ALA A 111 -7.19 -1.30 -5.49
N GLU A 112 -6.58 -1.23 -4.31
CA GLU A 112 -7.03 -1.92 -3.09
C GLU A 112 -6.33 -1.32 -1.86
N VAL A 113 -7.01 -1.33 -0.71
CA VAL A 113 -6.37 -1.04 0.58
C VAL A 113 -6.59 -2.17 1.57
N SER A 114 -5.52 -2.57 2.26
CA SER A 114 -5.50 -3.63 3.26
C SER A 114 -5.44 -3.02 4.66
N ILE A 115 -6.56 -3.05 5.39
CA ILE A 115 -6.71 -2.38 6.69
C ILE A 115 -7.08 -3.40 7.77
N GLY A 116 -6.22 -3.53 8.78
CA GLY A 116 -6.39 -4.44 9.90
C GLY A 116 -6.66 -3.71 11.21
N HIS A 117 -5.59 -3.28 11.89
CA HIS A 117 -5.68 -2.70 13.24
C HIS A 117 -6.66 -1.53 13.36
N GLY A 118 -6.57 -0.54 12.46
CA GLY A 118 -7.47 0.63 12.48
C GLY A 118 -8.94 0.26 12.28
N LEU A 119 -9.22 -0.74 11.45
CA LEU A 119 -10.57 -1.27 11.23
C LEU A 119 -11.08 -1.98 12.50
N THR A 120 -10.30 -2.86 13.10
CA THR A 120 -10.71 -3.54 14.34
C THR A 120 -10.93 -2.56 15.48
N ALA A 121 -10.08 -1.52 15.61
CA ALA A 121 -10.23 -0.50 16.65
C ALA A 121 -11.51 0.34 16.47
N ASP A 122 -11.77 0.84 15.26
CA ASP A 122 -13.00 1.59 14.94
C ASP A 122 -14.25 0.70 15.14
N ALA A 123 -14.15 -0.61 14.86
CA ALA A 123 -15.25 -1.56 15.06
C ALA A 123 -15.62 -1.79 16.53
N LEU A 124 -14.74 -1.48 17.49
CA LEU A 124 -15.09 -1.51 18.91
C LEU A 124 -16.07 -0.38 19.28
N GLU A 125 -16.06 0.73 18.53
CA GLU A 125 -16.95 1.87 18.76
C GLU A 125 -18.22 1.79 17.90
N TYR A 126 -18.09 1.41 16.62
CA TYR A 126 -19.18 1.51 15.64
C TYR A 126 -19.74 0.15 15.17
N GLY A 127 -19.16 -0.96 15.66
CA GLY A 127 -19.48 -2.31 15.20
C GLY A 127 -18.93 -2.61 13.80
N MET A 128 -18.69 -3.88 13.50
CA MET A 128 -18.03 -4.31 12.24
C MET A 128 -18.71 -3.75 10.97
N ALA A 129 -20.04 -3.88 10.87
CA ALA A 129 -20.76 -3.39 9.70
C ALA A 129 -20.69 -1.86 9.54
N GLY A 130 -20.81 -1.12 10.66
CA GLY A 130 -20.72 0.35 10.66
C GLY A 130 -19.33 0.82 10.25
N THR A 131 -18.29 0.20 10.81
CA THR A 131 -16.90 0.50 10.47
C THR A 131 -16.57 0.19 9.02
N VAL A 132 -16.99 -0.95 8.47
CA VAL A 132 -16.79 -1.25 7.05
C VAL A 132 -17.41 -0.15 6.17
N GLY A 133 -18.63 0.31 6.49
CA GLY A 133 -19.27 1.42 5.79
C GLY A 133 -18.50 2.74 5.89
N ARG A 134 -17.91 3.04 7.07
CA ARG A 134 -17.06 4.23 7.26
C ARG A 134 -15.80 4.18 6.39
N PHE A 135 -15.10 3.04 6.35
CA PHE A 135 -13.91 2.88 5.52
C PHE A 135 -14.23 2.89 4.02
N LEU A 136 -15.33 2.29 3.59
CA LEU A 136 -15.80 2.38 2.20
C LEU A 136 -16.05 3.84 1.78
N LYS A 137 -16.75 4.61 2.62
CA LYS A 137 -16.94 6.04 2.38
C LYS A 137 -15.62 6.81 2.34
N ALA A 138 -14.65 6.47 3.18
CA ALA A 138 -13.32 7.06 3.16
C ALA A 138 -12.51 6.70 1.89
N CYS A 139 -12.79 5.53 1.29
CA CYS A 139 -12.32 5.15 -0.04
C CYS A 139 -13.07 5.86 -1.19
N GLY A 140 -14.14 6.61 -0.91
CA GLY A 140 -14.96 7.28 -1.91
C GLY A 140 -16.06 6.41 -2.55
N TRP A 141 -16.49 5.34 -1.87
CA TRP A 141 -17.62 4.50 -2.30
C TRP A 141 -18.97 5.06 -1.85
#